data_AF-A0A0A0UYR0-F1
#
_entry.id   AF-A0A0A0UYR0-F1
#
_cell.length_a   1.000
_cell.length_b   1.000
_cell.length_c   1.000
_cell.angle_alpha   90.00
_cell.angle_beta   90.00
_cell.angle_gamma   90.00
#
_symmetry.space_group_name_H-M   'P 1'
#
loop_
_entity.id
_entity.type
_entity.pdbx_description
1 polymer ?
#
loop_
_entity_poly.entity_id
_entity_poly.type
_entity_poly.pdbx_seq_one_letter_code
_entity_poly.pdbx_strand_id
1 'polypeptide(L)'
;MMGAYDRFIARCKAVVSHPRPPEPPMRLRLHEAGHAVAGHRFGYVQQGIMLREDDTGQTSQRYATGPDDDMSVRLQTEMIISMTGFAVTMEYPEYKTDALRIGGDVQMELVNAAIIHRIDPAMGSTEEIMDALWVRARLMARNNRALVQTVAGRLDRYGSYTGEEIQRILDESMKEIGR
;
A
#
# COMPACT_ATOMS: atom_id res chain seq x y z
N MET A 1 -0.05 -18.64 -36.56
CA MET A 1 -0.71 -17.62 -35.71
C MET A 1 -0.55 -18.08 -34.26
N MET A 2 0.07 -17.29 -33.40
CA MET A 2 0.38 -17.70 -32.02
C MET A 2 -0.93 -17.78 -31.21
N GLY A 3 -1.16 -18.87 -30.47
CA GLY A 3 -2.38 -19.05 -29.67
C GLY A 3 -2.47 -18.09 -28.48
N ALA A 4 -3.64 -17.97 -27.86
CA ALA A 4 -3.79 -17.17 -26.62
C ALA A 4 -2.91 -17.70 -25.48
N TYR A 5 -2.77 -19.03 -25.39
CA TYR A 5 -1.90 -19.72 -24.45
C TYR A 5 -0.41 -19.41 -24.70
N ASP A 6 0.04 -19.48 -25.95
CA ASP A 6 1.42 -19.17 -26.33
C ASP A 6 1.77 -17.70 -26.04
N ARG A 7 0.82 -16.77 -26.24
CA ARG A 7 0.98 -15.36 -25.85
C ARG A 7 1.09 -15.18 -24.34
N PHE A 8 0.31 -15.93 -23.57
CA PHE A 8 0.38 -15.91 -22.11
C PHE A 8 1.74 -16.44 -21.61
N ILE A 9 2.18 -17.59 -22.11
CA ILE A 9 3.49 -18.16 -21.80
C ILE A 9 4.63 -17.25 -22.25
N ALA A 10 4.53 -16.62 -23.43
CA ALA A 10 5.53 -15.66 -23.90
C ALA A 10 5.60 -14.42 -23.02
N ARG A 11 4.46 -13.90 -22.52
CA ARG A 11 4.43 -12.83 -21.51
C ARG A 11 5.08 -13.26 -20.20
N CYS A 12 4.75 -14.44 -19.69
CA CYS A 12 5.36 -14.96 -18.46
C CYS A 12 6.88 -15.13 -18.62
N LYS A 13 7.35 -15.70 -19.74
CA LYS A 13 8.77 -15.81 -20.05
C LYS A 13 9.44 -14.45 -20.20
N ALA A 14 8.77 -13.49 -20.85
CA ALA A 14 9.29 -12.13 -20.97
C ALA A 14 9.52 -11.51 -19.59
N VAL A 15 8.57 -11.61 -18.66
CA VAL A 15 8.71 -11.11 -17.27
C VAL A 15 9.90 -11.76 -16.56
N VAL A 16 10.12 -13.06 -16.72
CA VAL A 16 11.25 -13.79 -16.10
C VAL A 16 12.61 -13.41 -16.72
N SER A 17 12.63 -13.03 -18.01
CA SER A 17 13.84 -12.74 -18.77
C SER A 17 14.25 -11.26 -18.76
N HIS A 18 13.51 -10.36 -18.12
CA HIS A 18 13.95 -8.97 -17.99
C HIS A 18 15.13 -8.90 -17.03
N PRO A 19 16.22 -8.20 -17.40
CA PRO A 19 17.29 -7.89 -16.47
C PRO A 19 16.70 -7.23 -15.24
N ARG A 20 17.02 -7.78 -14.07
CA ARG A 20 16.63 -7.20 -12.80
C ARG A 20 17.12 -5.75 -12.75
N PRO A 21 16.25 -4.75 -12.51
CA PRO A 21 16.73 -3.41 -12.27
C PRO A 21 17.63 -3.43 -11.02
N PRO A 22 18.70 -2.63 -10.95
CA PRO A 22 19.63 -2.63 -9.82
C PRO A 22 18.96 -2.25 -8.48
N GLU A 23 17.71 -1.80 -8.56
CA GLU A 23 17.01 -1.00 -7.58
C GLU A 23 15.50 -1.29 -7.70
N PRO A 24 14.73 -1.35 -6.59
CA PRO A 24 13.29 -1.59 -6.66
C PRO A 24 12.60 -0.55 -7.55
N PRO A 25 11.62 -0.91 -8.39
CA PRO A 25 10.89 0.06 -9.19
C PRO A 25 10.22 1.13 -8.34
N MET A 26 10.23 2.40 -8.78
CA MET A 26 9.63 3.51 -8.03
C MET A 26 8.15 3.26 -7.70
N ARG A 27 7.40 2.59 -8.58
CA ARG A 27 6.00 2.20 -8.33
C ARG A 27 5.82 1.37 -7.04
N LEU A 28 6.74 0.41 -6.82
CA LEU A 28 6.70 -0.50 -5.68
C LEU A 28 7.07 0.28 -4.41
N ARG A 29 8.10 1.12 -4.50
CA ARG A 29 8.51 2.00 -3.40
C ARG A 29 7.38 2.94 -2.99
N LEU A 30 6.70 3.55 -3.96
CA LEU A 30 5.56 4.44 -3.73
C LEU A 30 4.39 3.70 -3.07
N HIS A 31 4.08 2.49 -3.54
CA HIS A 31 3.02 1.66 -2.96
C HIS A 31 3.27 1.37 -1.48
N GLU A 32 4.46 0.82 -1.15
CA GLU A 32 4.82 0.49 0.23
C GLU A 32 5.00 1.74 1.10
N ALA A 33 5.57 2.81 0.56
CA ALA A 33 5.63 4.11 1.24
C ALA A 33 4.24 4.67 1.55
N GLY A 34 3.25 4.42 0.67
CA GLY A 34 1.86 4.79 0.89
C GLY A 34 1.27 4.13 2.14
N HIS A 35 1.47 2.81 2.29
CA HIS A 35 1.09 2.08 3.50
C HIS A 35 1.84 2.59 4.73
N ALA A 36 3.17 2.75 4.61
CA ALA A 36 4.04 3.23 5.68
C ALA A 36 3.57 4.57 6.26
N VAL A 37 3.36 5.54 5.38
CA VAL A 37 2.92 6.89 5.72
C VAL A 37 1.50 6.90 6.27
N ALA A 38 0.56 6.21 5.63
CA ALA A 38 -0.82 6.15 6.13
C ALA A 38 -0.88 5.56 7.54
N GLY A 39 -0.22 4.41 7.76
CA GLY A 39 -0.15 3.79 9.07
C GLY A 39 0.46 4.72 10.12
N HIS A 40 1.56 5.39 9.80
CA HIS A 40 2.17 6.36 10.70
C HIS A 40 1.21 7.51 11.06
N ARG A 41 0.45 8.05 10.09
CA ARG A 41 -0.56 9.10 10.35
C ARG A 41 -1.69 8.65 11.26
N PHE A 42 -2.02 7.36 11.24
CA PHE A 42 -2.99 6.76 12.15
C PHE A 42 -2.37 6.23 13.45
N GLY A 43 -1.08 6.49 13.71
CA GLY A 43 -0.41 6.08 14.94
C GLY A 43 0.01 4.61 14.99
N TYR A 44 0.06 3.91 13.85
CA TYR A 44 0.56 2.54 13.80
C TYR A 44 2.09 2.53 13.95
N VAL A 45 2.56 1.60 14.78
CA VAL A 45 3.98 1.31 14.98
C VAL A 45 4.48 0.48 13.79
N GLN A 46 5.54 0.96 13.15
CA GLN A 46 6.16 0.28 12.01
C GLN A 46 6.86 -0.99 12.47
N GLN A 47 6.64 -2.11 11.78
CA GLN A 47 7.33 -3.38 12.04
C GLN A 47 8.38 -3.67 10.97
N GLY A 48 8.14 -3.22 9.73
CA GLY A 48 9.12 -3.27 8.64
C GLY A 48 8.48 -3.20 7.27
N ILE A 49 9.31 -3.10 6.24
CA ILE A 49 8.92 -3.19 4.83
C ILE A 49 9.83 -4.20 4.15
N MET A 50 9.28 -5.10 3.36
CA MET A 50 10.04 -6.00 2.49
C MET A 50 9.79 -5.64 1.04
N LEU A 51 10.86 -5.36 0.27
CA LEU A 51 10.81 -5.14 -1.17
C LEU A 51 11.45 -6.33 -1.89
N ARG A 52 10.69 -7.02 -2.75
CA ARG A 52 11.13 -8.23 -3.41
C ARG A 52 11.44 -7.99 -4.89
N GLU A 53 12.34 -8.81 -5.40
CA GLU A 53 12.86 -8.71 -6.77
C GLU A 53 11.81 -9.07 -7.84
N ASP A 54 10.71 -9.72 -7.44
CA ASP A 54 9.57 -10.06 -8.28
C ASP A 54 8.51 -8.95 -8.34
N ASP A 55 8.88 -7.72 -7.93
CA ASP A 55 8.02 -6.53 -7.90
C ASP A 55 6.83 -6.65 -6.93
N THR A 56 6.99 -7.48 -5.89
CA THR A 56 6.07 -7.53 -4.75
C THR A 56 6.70 -6.86 -3.54
N GLY A 57 5.85 -6.35 -2.65
CA GLY A 57 6.29 -5.81 -1.37
C GLY A 57 5.40 -6.27 -0.24
N GLN A 58 5.76 -5.87 0.97
CA GLN A 58 4.92 -6.04 2.14
C GLN A 58 5.32 -5.02 3.20
N THR A 59 4.39 -4.14 3.53
CA THR A 59 4.49 -3.24 4.68
C THR A 59 3.81 -3.90 5.87
N SER A 60 4.55 -4.05 6.97
CA SER A 60 4.08 -4.62 8.23
C SER A 60 4.01 -3.55 9.30
N GLN A 61 2.85 -3.44 9.94
CA GLN A 61 2.57 -2.40 10.93
C GLN A 61 1.66 -2.97 12.02
N ARG A 62 1.69 -2.34 13.19
CA ARG A 62 0.87 -2.76 14.32
C ARG A 62 0.26 -1.55 15.01
N TYR A 63 -1.04 -1.61 15.24
CA TYR A 63 -1.71 -0.71 16.17
C TYR A 63 -1.62 -1.26 17.59
N ALA A 64 -1.52 -0.37 18.59
CA ALA A 64 -1.63 -0.76 19.98
C ALA A 64 -3.10 -1.05 20.29
N THR A 65 -3.52 -2.32 20.16
CA THR A 65 -4.92 -2.69 20.33
C THR A 65 -5.28 -3.01 21.77
N GLY A 66 -6.38 -2.46 22.25
CA GLY A 66 -6.98 -2.77 23.55
C GLY A 66 -8.27 -3.61 23.41
N PRO A 67 -8.75 -4.23 24.51
CA PRO A 67 -10.01 -4.99 24.51
C PRO A 67 -11.24 -4.12 24.23
N ASP A 68 -11.14 -2.80 24.41
CA ASP A 68 -12.23 -1.83 24.24
C ASP A 68 -12.20 -1.11 22.88
N ASP A 69 -11.30 -1.50 21.96
CA ASP A 69 -11.21 -0.87 20.65
C ASP A 69 -12.47 -1.16 19.82
N ASP A 70 -13.04 -0.11 19.23
CA ASP A 70 -14.12 -0.24 18.26
C ASP A 70 -13.58 -0.93 16.99
N MET A 71 -13.99 -2.20 16.81
CA MET A 71 -13.58 -3.02 15.69
C MET A 71 -14.01 -2.45 14.34
N SER A 72 -15.16 -1.78 14.25
CA SER A 72 -15.61 -1.11 13.02
C SER A 72 -14.63 0.00 12.65
N VAL A 73 -14.33 0.89 13.60
CA VAL A 73 -13.39 2.00 13.39
C VAL A 73 -11.99 1.51 13.05
N ARG A 74 -11.54 0.45 13.72
CA ARG A 74 -10.24 -0.17 13.44
C ARG A 74 -10.18 -0.72 12.02
N LEU A 75 -11.16 -1.53 11.61
CA LEU A 75 -11.20 -2.09 10.26
C LEU A 75 -11.28 -0.99 9.20
N GLN A 76 -12.07 0.07 9.43
CA GLN A 76 -12.09 1.23 8.54
C GLN A 76 -10.69 1.85 8.38
N THR A 77 -9.93 1.94 9.46
CA THR A 77 -8.56 2.50 9.46
C THR A 77 -7.58 1.60 8.69
N GLU A 78 -7.61 0.29 8.96
CA GLU A 78 -6.78 -0.72 8.26
C GLU A 78 -7.09 -0.72 6.75
N MET A 79 -8.38 -0.63 6.39
CA MET A 79 -8.82 -0.48 5.00
C MET A 79 -8.28 0.79 4.34
N ILE A 80 -8.29 1.94 5.03
CA ILE A 80 -7.72 3.18 4.48
C ILE A 80 -6.21 3.04 4.28
N ILE A 81 -5.48 2.45 5.24
CA ILE A 81 -4.03 2.24 5.13
C ILE A 81 -3.70 1.35 3.94
N SER A 82 -4.41 0.23 3.78
CA SER A 82 -4.27 -0.70 2.67
C SER A 82 -4.57 -0.01 1.33
N MET A 83 -5.75 0.60 1.19
CA MET A 83 -6.12 1.28 -0.05
C MET A 83 -5.25 2.50 -0.39
N THR A 84 -4.58 3.12 0.59
CA THR A 84 -3.67 4.24 0.33
C THR A 84 -2.48 3.82 -0.52
N GLY A 85 -1.88 2.64 -0.26
CA GLY A 85 -0.80 2.12 -1.10
C GLY A 85 -1.21 1.98 -2.56
N PHE A 86 -2.46 1.58 -2.83
CA PHE A 86 -3.02 1.52 -4.18
C PHE A 86 -3.37 2.90 -4.74
N ALA A 87 -3.98 3.78 -3.94
CA ALA A 87 -4.35 5.12 -4.38
C ALA A 87 -3.12 5.93 -4.81
N VAL A 88 -2.00 5.80 -4.10
CA VAL A 88 -0.73 6.45 -4.44
C VAL A 88 -0.31 6.08 -5.86
N THR A 89 -0.31 4.80 -6.25
CA THR A 89 0.16 4.38 -7.59
C THR A 89 -0.73 4.90 -8.73
N MET A 90 -2.01 5.16 -8.47
CA MET A 90 -2.91 5.78 -9.45
C MET A 90 -2.79 7.30 -9.58
N GLU A 91 -2.27 7.98 -8.55
CA GLU A 91 -2.04 9.43 -8.59
C GLU A 91 -0.70 9.80 -9.30
N TYR A 92 0.11 8.80 -9.73
CA TYR A 92 1.32 8.98 -10.55
C TYR A 92 1.16 8.35 -11.95
N PRO A 93 0.70 9.12 -12.96
CA PRO A 93 0.48 8.65 -14.33
C PRO A 93 1.67 7.93 -14.97
N GLU A 94 2.89 8.35 -14.66
CA GLU A 94 4.15 7.80 -15.13
C GLU A 94 4.41 6.34 -14.69
N TYR A 95 3.67 5.87 -13.67
CA TYR A 95 3.81 4.52 -13.12
C TYR A 95 2.53 3.67 -13.25
N LYS A 96 1.51 4.17 -13.98
CA LYS A 96 0.21 3.48 -14.18
C LYS A 96 0.27 2.23 -15.05
N THR A 97 1.37 1.99 -15.76
CA THR A 97 1.40 1.07 -16.93
C THR A 97 1.63 -0.40 -16.60
N ASP A 98 2.08 -0.72 -15.38
CA ASP A 98 2.25 -2.11 -14.94
C ASP A 98 1.19 -2.44 -13.90
N ALA A 99 0.42 -3.49 -14.15
CA ALA A 99 -0.51 -4.03 -13.17
C ALA A 99 0.28 -4.51 -11.94
N LEU A 100 0.36 -3.69 -10.89
CA LEU A 100 0.83 -4.12 -9.60
C LEU A 100 -0.09 -5.27 -9.14
N ARG A 101 0.47 -6.32 -8.53
CA ARG A 101 -0.32 -7.46 -8.03
C ARG A 101 -1.07 -7.09 -6.74
N ILE A 102 -2.05 -6.18 -6.86
CA ILE A 102 -2.91 -5.66 -5.79
C ILE A 102 -4.10 -6.56 -5.46
N GLY A 103 -4.23 -7.70 -6.14
CA GLY A 103 -5.38 -8.57 -5.99
C GLY A 103 -5.58 -9.06 -4.55
N GLY A 104 -4.49 -9.21 -3.78
CA GLY A 104 -4.54 -9.57 -2.37
C GLY A 104 -5.18 -8.49 -1.51
N ASP A 105 -4.74 -7.23 -1.67
CA ASP A 105 -5.24 -6.10 -0.89
C ASP A 105 -6.73 -5.86 -1.15
N VAL A 106 -7.13 -5.80 -2.43
CA VAL A 106 -8.54 -5.56 -2.79
C VAL A 106 -9.47 -6.68 -2.30
N GLN A 107 -9.02 -7.94 -2.31
CA GLN A 107 -9.80 -9.06 -1.78
C GLN A 107 -9.98 -8.95 -0.26
N MET A 108 -8.92 -8.62 0.46
CA MET A 108 -8.99 -8.43 1.92
C MET A 108 -9.89 -7.26 2.29
N GLU A 109 -9.89 -6.17 1.51
CA GLU A 109 -10.76 -5.02 1.79
C GLU A 109 -12.24 -5.34 1.59
N LEU A 110 -12.60 -6.17 0.60
CA LEU A 110 -13.99 -6.64 0.45
C LEU A 110 -14.45 -7.47 1.66
N VAL A 111 -13.55 -8.29 2.22
CA VAL A 111 -13.83 -9.07 3.44
C VAL A 111 -14.00 -8.12 4.64
N ASN A 112 -13.10 -7.14 4.80
CA ASN A 112 -13.18 -6.14 5.88
C ASN A 112 -14.49 -5.33 5.80
N ALA A 113 -14.88 -4.88 4.61
CA ALA A 113 -16.14 -4.16 4.39
C ALA A 113 -17.36 -5.02 4.77
N ALA A 114 -17.35 -6.31 4.43
CA ALA A 114 -18.43 -7.23 4.81
C ALA A 114 -18.47 -7.47 6.34
N ILE A 115 -17.32 -7.51 7.01
CA ILE A 115 -17.24 -7.59 8.46
C ILE A 115 -17.81 -6.31 9.09
N ILE A 116 -17.38 -5.13 8.62
CA ILE A 116 -17.89 -3.83 9.10
C ILE A 116 -19.41 -3.78 8.97
N HIS A 117 -19.95 -4.07 7.78
CA HIS A 117 -21.41 -4.11 7.56
C HIS A 117 -22.13 -5.00 8.58
N ARG A 118 -21.51 -6.13 8.95
CA ARG A 118 -22.10 -7.07 9.90
C ARG A 118 -22.04 -6.60 11.36
N ILE A 119 -20.98 -5.93 11.77
CA ILE A 119 -20.79 -5.49 13.17
C ILE A 119 -21.31 -4.07 13.43
N ASP A 120 -21.42 -3.26 12.37
CA ASP A 120 -21.85 -1.87 12.39
C ASP A 120 -22.68 -1.56 11.12
N PRO A 121 -23.93 -2.04 11.05
CA PRO A 121 -24.76 -1.89 9.87
C PRO A 121 -25.15 -0.43 9.58
N ALA A 122 -24.97 0.49 10.53
CA ALA A 122 -25.22 1.91 10.34
C ALA A 122 -24.23 2.56 9.36
N MET A 123 -23.08 1.93 9.10
CA MET A 123 -22.10 2.35 8.10
C MET A 123 -22.56 2.13 6.65
N GLY A 124 -23.64 1.40 6.42
CA GLY A 124 -24.18 1.10 5.09
C GLY A 124 -23.84 -0.29 4.58
N SER A 125 -24.09 -0.51 3.29
CA SER A 125 -23.75 -1.75 2.60
C SER A 125 -22.24 -1.90 2.37
N THR A 126 -21.78 -3.12 2.08
CA THR A 126 -20.37 -3.39 1.72
C THR A 126 -19.88 -2.49 0.58
N GLU A 127 -20.71 -2.22 -0.43
CA GLU A 127 -20.37 -1.36 -1.56
C GLU A 127 -20.21 0.11 -1.14
N GLU A 128 -21.17 0.65 -0.37
CA GLU A 128 -21.11 2.01 0.16
C GLU A 128 -19.89 2.22 1.09
N ILE A 129 -19.56 1.22 1.91
CA ILE A 129 -18.37 1.23 2.76
C ILE A 129 -17.10 1.27 1.91
N MET A 130 -16.99 0.40 0.89
CA MET A 130 -15.84 0.39 -0.02
C MET A 130 -15.67 1.73 -0.72
N ASP A 131 -16.74 2.30 -1.27
CA ASP A 131 -16.71 3.60 -1.96
C ASP A 131 -16.29 4.73 -1.03
N ALA A 132 -16.87 4.79 0.17
CA ALA A 132 -16.55 5.83 1.15
C ALA A 132 -15.09 5.76 1.61
N LEU A 133 -14.59 4.56 1.92
CA LEU A 133 -13.22 4.37 2.37
C LEU A 133 -12.21 4.53 1.24
N TRP A 134 -12.59 4.19 0.00
CA TRP A 134 -11.79 4.47 -1.18
C TRP A 134 -11.56 5.98 -1.39
N VAL A 135 -12.60 6.80 -1.23
CA VAL A 135 -12.47 8.26 -1.28
C VAL A 135 -11.50 8.76 -0.20
N ARG A 136 -11.61 8.24 1.03
CA ARG A 136 -10.70 8.59 2.14
C ARG A 136 -9.25 8.18 1.86
N ALA A 137 -9.02 7.00 1.30
CA ALA A 137 -7.68 6.53 0.91
C ALA A 137 -7.05 7.44 -0.16
N ARG A 138 -7.83 7.88 -1.15
CA ARG A 138 -7.34 8.86 -2.15
C ARG A 138 -7.01 10.21 -1.54
N LEU A 139 -7.82 10.69 -0.59
CA LEU A 139 -7.51 11.91 0.15
C LEU A 139 -6.23 11.75 0.97
N MET A 140 -6.04 10.60 1.64
CA MET A 140 -4.82 10.29 2.38
C MET A 140 -3.58 10.31 1.47
N ALA A 141 -3.66 9.65 0.31
CA ALA A 141 -2.60 9.64 -0.70
C ALA A 141 -2.25 11.05 -1.19
N ARG A 142 -3.26 11.86 -1.53
CA ARG A 142 -3.06 13.24 -2.03
C ARG A 142 -2.49 14.17 -0.98
N ASN A 143 -3.04 14.14 0.23
CA ASN A 143 -2.62 15.03 1.31
C ASN A 143 -1.20 14.72 1.81
N ASN A 144 -0.72 13.50 1.59
CA ASN A 144 0.63 13.08 1.98
C ASN A 144 1.56 12.87 0.79
N ARG A 145 1.23 13.41 -0.39
CA ARG A 145 1.97 13.18 -1.65
C ARG A 145 3.47 13.38 -1.49
N ALA A 146 3.88 14.54 -0.99
CA ALA A 146 5.30 14.88 -0.80
C ALA A 146 6.00 13.90 0.15
N LEU A 147 5.37 13.56 1.28
CA LEU A 147 5.94 12.64 2.26
C LEU A 147 6.11 11.23 1.70
N VAL A 148 5.10 10.74 0.97
CA VAL A 148 5.18 9.44 0.29
C VAL A 148 6.32 9.43 -0.73
N GLN A 149 6.52 10.51 -1.51
CA GLN A 149 7.63 10.59 -2.47
C GLN A 149 9.00 10.58 -1.78
N THR A 150 9.17 11.36 -0.71
CA THR A 150 10.44 11.40 0.03
C THR A 150 10.75 10.05 0.68
N VAL A 151 9.75 9.39 1.29
CA VAL A 151 9.90 8.04 1.85
C VAL A 151 10.24 7.04 0.76
N ALA A 152 9.51 7.03 -0.36
CA ALA A 152 9.76 6.13 -1.48
C ALA A 152 11.16 6.33 -2.08
N GLY A 153 11.65 7.57 -2.15
CA GLY A 153 13.02 7.86 -2.59
C GLY A 153 14.10 7.25 -1.69
N ARG A 154 13.79 7.01 -0.42
CA ARG A 154 14.69 6.40 0.58
C ARG A 154 14.57 4.87 0.65
N LEU A 155 13.59 4.27 -0.01
CA LEU A 155 13.45 2.81 -0.14
C LEU A 155 14.25 2.28 -1.35
N ASP A 156 15.56 2.55 -1.35
CA ASP A 156 16.45 2.41 -2.51
C ASP A 156 16.98 0.99 -2.79
N ARG A 157 16.84 0.06 -1.85
CA ARG A 157 17.31 -1.33 -1.99
C ARG A 157 16.22 -2.37 -1.86
N TYR A 158 16.45 -3.52 -2.51
CA TYR A 158 15.71 -4.75 -2.24
C TYR A 158 16.03 -5.32 -0.86
N GLY A 159 15.16 -6.19 -0.36
CA GLY A 159 15.28 -6.82 0.94
C GLY A 159 14.43 -6.15 2.01
N SER A 160 14.82 -6.34 3.27
CA SER A 160 14.05 -5.90 4.42
C SER A 160 14.55 -4.58 4.99
N TYR A 161 13.61 -3.70 5.31
CA TYR A 161 13.78 -2.58 6.22
C TYR A 161 13.09 -2.96 7.54
N THR A 162 13.80 -2.80 8.64
CA THR A 162 13.27 -2.99 9.99
C THR A 162 12.32 -1.86 10.37
N GLY A 163 11.47 -2.10 11.38
CA GLY A 163 10.59 -1.05 11.91
C GLY A 163 11.32 0.22 12.36
N GLU A 164 12.51 0.07 12.96
CA GLU A 164 13.36 1.21 13.35
C GLU A 164 13.89 2.01 12.16
N GLU A 165 14.31 1.32 11.09
CA GLU A 165 14.74 1.98 9.85
C GLU A 165 13.60 2.75 9.21
N ILE A 166 12.40 2.16 9.14
CA ILE A 166 11.24 2.83 8.56
C ILE A 166 10.80 4.03 9.41
N GLN A 167 10.81 3.90 10.73
CA GLN A 167 10.50 5.02 11.61
C GLN A 167 11.50 6.16 11.43
N ARG A 168 12.80 5.85 11.32
CA ARG A 168 13.84 6.86 11.04
C ARG A 168 13.63 7.53 9.68
N ILE A 169 13.33 6.76 8.64
CA ILE A 169 13.03 7.28 7.30
C ILE A 169 11.85 8.24 7.35
N LEU A 170 10.77 7.89 8.04
CA LEU A 170 9.59 8.74 8.23
C LEU A 170 9.96 10.04 8.96
N ASP A 171 10.67 9.95 10.09
CA ASP A 171 11.04 11.10 10.91
C ASP A 171 11.94 12.09 10.15
N GLU A 172 12.90 11.57 9.39
CA GLU A 172 13.79 12.39 8.55
C GLU A 172 13.04 13.03 7.39
N SER A 173 12.16 12.28 6.73
CA SER A 173 11.35 12.79 5.60
C SER A 173 10.39 13.89 6.05
N MET A 174 9.78 13.77 7.22
CA MET A 174 8.91 14.80 7.79
C MET A 174 9.69 16.08 8.14
N LYS A 175 10.92 15.95 8.67
CA LYS A 175 11.79 17.12 8.94
C LYS A 175 12.21 17.84 7.67
N GLU A 176 12.39 17.11 6.58
CA GLU A 176 12.77 17.66 5.28
C GLU A 176 11.63 18.48 4.66
N ILE A 177 10.39 17.98 4.72
CA ILE A 177 9.21 18.66 4.16
C ILE A 177 8.74 19.85 5.01
N GLY A 178 9.04 19.84 6.31
CA GLY A 178 8.71 20.94 7.21
C GLY A 178 9.65 22.14 7.13
N ARG A 179 10.70 22.09 6.31
CA ARG A 179 11.65 23.18 6.03
C ARG A 179 11.23 23.96 4.80
#